data_AF-A0A257HYF8-F1
#
_entry.id   AF-A0A257HYF8-F1
#
_cell.length_a   1.000
_cell.length_b   1.000
_cell.length_c   1.000
_cell.angle_alpha   90.00
_cell.angle_beta   90.00
_cell.angle_gamma   90.00
#
_symmetry.space_group_name_H-M   'P 1'
#
loop_
_entity.id
_entity.type
_entity.pdbx_description
1 polymer ?
#
loop_
_entity_poly.entity_id
_entity_poly.type
_entity_poly.pdbx_seq_one_letter_code
_entity_poly.pdbx_strand_id
1 'polypeptide(L)'
;MTLITWNCQGAFRNKYPFIFAHHPDILVIQESEHTNKLTYSNPPTQSLWYGDNPHKGISIHTFGSYTIKLHKSHNLDLKYIIPLTVTGEGQTFILLAIWANNAQDPEGRYIEQVWKATHYYEKLLKQPIILTGDFNSNSIWDKPRREGNHTAVVNQLAKRKIHSIYHQQFQ
;
A
#
# COMPACT_ATOMS: atom_id res chain seq x y z
N MET A 1 5.73 13.02 10.25
CA MET A 1 5.10 12.28 9.16
C MET A 1 3.79 11.63 9.61
N THR A 2 2.67 12.06 9.04
CA THR A 2 1.34 11.44 9.12
C THR A 2 1.07 10.66 7.84
N LEU A 3 1.06 9.33 7.92
CA LEU A 3 0.68 8.44 6.82
C LEU A 3 -0.70 7.86 7.10
N ILE A 4 -1.63 7.98 6.15
CA ILE A 4 -2.97 7.40 6.26
C ILE A 4 -3.20 6.44 5.09
N THR A 5 -3.82 5.31 5.39
CA THR A 5 -4.30 4.39 4.36
C THR A 5 -5.79 4.12 4.50
N TRP A 6 -6.50 3.98 3.38
CA TRP A 6 -7.93 3.71 3.36
C TRP A 6 -8.36 2.99 2.09
N ASN A 7 -9.03 1.86 2.22
CA ASN A 7 -9.84 1.35 1.12
C ASN A 7 -11.14 2.17 1.07
N CYS A 8 -11.25 3.05 0.07
CA CYS A 8 -12.36 4.00 0.02
C CYS A 8 -13.64 3.39 -0.56
N GLN A 9 -13.61 2.15 -1.09
CA GLN A 9 -14.75 1.54 -1.76
C GLN A 9 -15.34 2.44 -2.88
N GLY A 10 -14.47 2.98 -3.74
CA GLY A 10 -14.87 3.88 -4.82
C GLY A 10 -15.36 5.27 -4.39
N ALA A 11 -15.61 6.13 -5.38
CA ALA A 11 -16.12 7.50 -5.21
C ALA A 11 -15.30 8.36 -4.21
N PHE A 12 -13.97 8.23 -4.22
CA PHE A 12 -13.09 8.96 -3.29
C PHE A 12 -13.24 10.48 -3.40
N ARG A 13 -13.62 11.00 -4.59
CA ARG A 13 -13.91 12.43 -4.80
C ARG A 13 -14.96 13.00 -3.83
N ASN A 14 -15.86 12.18 -3.32
CA ASN A 14 -16.91 12.58 -2.37
C ASN A 14 -16.47 12.39 -0.90
N LYS A 15 -15.33 11.74 -0.67
CA LYS A 15 -14.91 11.23 0.65
C LYS A 15 -13.60 11.83 1.14
N TYR A 16 -12.78 12.38 0.25
CA TYR A 16 -11.48 12.95 0.61
C TYR A 16 -11.54 14.05 1.69
N PRO A 17 -12.60 14.89 1.84
CA PRO A 17 -12.61 15.93 2.86
C PRO A 17 -12.47 15.38 4.29
N PHE A 18 -13.00 14.19 4.58
CA PHE A 18 -12.88 13.55 5.90
C PHE A 18 -11.44 13.19 6.26
N ILE A 19 -10.64 12.77 5.27
CA ILE A 19 -9.24 12.41 5.50
C ILE A 19 -8.35 13.65 5.49
N PHE A 20 -8.65 14.65 4.66
CA PHE A 20 -7.86 15.87 4.58
C PHE A 20 -7.89 16.68 5.88
N ALA A 21 -8.96 16.55 6.68
CA ALA A 21 -9.05 17.13 8.01
C ALA A 21 -7.96 16.63 9.00
N HIS A 22 -7.32 15.49 8.71
CA HIS A 22 -6.20 14.97 9.50
C HIS A 22 -4.82 15.46 9.05
N HIS A 23 -4.75 16.36 8.07
CA HIS A 23 -3.50 16.92 7.54
C HIS A 23 -2.45 15.85 7.20
N PRO A 24 -2.77 14.88 6.31
CA PRO A 24 -1.86 13.81 5.96
C PRO A 24 -0.64 14.34 5.20
N ASP A 25 0.52 13.77 5.46
CA ASP A 25 1.72 13.94 4.64
C ASP A 25 1.70 12.98 3.44
N ILE A 26 1.18 11.77 3.66
CA ILE A 26 1.08 10.70 2.65
C ILE A 26 -0.27 10.00 2.79
N LEU A 27 -0.96 9.83 1.66
CA LEU A 27 -2.17 9.04 1.54
C LEU A 27 -1.95 7.84 0.63
N VAL A 28 -2.42 6.67 1.05
CA VAL A 28 -2.48 5.45 0.23
C VAL A 28 -3.91 4.95 0.21
N ILE A 29 -4.62 5.18 -0.90
CA ILE A 29 -6.06 4.93 -1.02
C ILE A 29 -6.32 3.77 -1.98
N GLN A 30 -6.83 2.65 -1.47
CA GLN A 30 -7.24 1.51 -2.28
C GLN A 30 -8.67 1.70 -2.79
N GLU A 31 -8.99 1.02 -3.90
CA GLU A 31 -10.27 1.16 -4.61
C GLU A 31 -10.60 2.59 -5.05
N SER A 32 -9.58 3.44 -5.20
CA SER A 32 -9.75 4.83 -5.64
C SER A 32 -9.99 4.89 -7.14
N GLU A 33 -10.87 5.81 -7.54
CA GLU A 33 -10.96 6.26 -8.93
C GLU A 33 -9.68 6.97 -9.38
N HIS A 34 -9.49 7.06 -10.69
CA HIS A 34 -8.36 7.75 -11.29
C HIS A 34 -8.29 9.22 -10.85
N THR A 35 -7.08 9.74 -10.69
CA THR A 35 -6.81 11.09 -10.14
C THR A 35 -7.45 12.23 -10.94
N ASN A 36 -7.70 12.04 -12.22
CA ASN A 36 -8.38 13.02 -13.09
C ASN A 36 -9.83 13.34 -12.67
N LYS A 37 -10.46 12.50 -11.85
CA LYS A 37 -11.79 12.75 -11.26
C LYS A 37 -11.73 13.46 -9.91
N LEU A 38 -10.53 13.67 -9.37
CA LEU A 38 -10.30 14.28 -8.06
C LEU A 38 -10.01 15.76 -8.26
N THR A 39 -10.83 16.61 -7.65
CA THR A 39 -10.60 18.05 -7.58
C THR A 39 -10.46 18.44 -6.13
N TYR A 40 -9.23 18.75 -5.74
CA TYR A 40 -8.89 19.13 -4.37
C TYR A 40 -8.91 20.64 -4.22
N SER A 41 -9.45 21.13 -3.11
CA SER A 41 -9.31 22.54 -2.71
C SER A 41 -7.86 22.89 -2.41
N ASN A 42 -7.13 21.97 -1.79
CA ASN A 42 -5.68 22.04 -1.61
C ASN A 42 -5.02 20.82 -2.29
N PRO A 43 -4.43 20.97 -3.49
CA PRO A 43 -3.91 19.84 -4.25
C PRO A 43 -2.70 19.19 -3.56
N PRO A 44 -2.55 17.86 -3.66
CA PRO A 44 -1.33 17.17 -3.28
C PRO A 44 -0.11 17.73 -4.02
N THR A 45 1.04 17.76 -3.34
CA THR A 45 2.35 18.05 -3.95
C THR A 45 2.63 17.09 -5.11
N GLN A 46 2.31 15.81 -4.91
CA GLN A 46 2.43 14.80 -5.95
C GLN A 46 1.32 13.78 -5.83
N SER A 47 0.90 13.22 -6.97
CA SER A 47 -0.05 12.11 -7.03
C SER A 47 0.43 11.07 -8.01
N LEU A 48 0.28 9.80 -7.63
CA LEU A 48 0.44 8.64 -8.49
C LEU A 48 -0.83 7.80 -8.39
N TRP A 49 -1.35 7.35 -9.52
CA TRP A 49 -2.44 6.37 -9.54
C TRP A 49 -2.00 5.17 -10.35
N TYR A 50 -2.41 3.99 -9.89
CA TYR A 50 -2.16 2.75 -10.59
C TYR A 50 -3.40 1.88 -10.62
N GLY A 51 -3.73 1.40 -11.81
CA GLY A 51 -4.83 0.48 -12.05
C GLY A 51 -5.14 0.33 -13.53
N ASP A 52 -5.99 -0.64 -13.82
CA ASP A 52 -6.45 -1.01 -15.17
C ASP A 52 -7.90 -0.56 -15.44
N ASN A 53 -8.63 -0.17 -14.40
CA ASN A 53 -9.97 0.39 -14.49
C ASN A 53 -9.96 1.83 -13.95
N PRO A 54 -10.35 2.86 -14.72
CA PRO A 54 -10.34 4.26 -14.27
C PRO A 54 -11.30 4.54 -13.09
N HIS A 55 -12.15 3.59 -12.73
CA HIS A 55 -13.03 3.68 -11.56
C HIS A 55 -12.46 2.99 -10.31
N LYS A 56 -11.41 2.18 -10.44
CA LYS A 56 -10.90 1.35 -9.34
C LYS A 56 -9.41 1.03 -9.51
N GLY A 57 -8.60 1.54 -8.59
CA GLY A 57 -7.18 1.28 -8.49
C GLY A 57 -6.65 1.70 -7.13
N ILE A 58 -5.37 2.04 -7.07
CA ILE A 58 -4.73 2.57 -5.87
C ILE A 58 -4.14 3.94 -6.19
N SER A 59 -4.51 4.95 -5.40
CA SER A 59 -3.92 6.28 -5.49
C SER A 59 -2.99 6.53 -4.31
N ILE A 60 -1.86 7.17 -4.60
CA ILE A 60 -0.91 7.63 -3.62
C ILE A 60 -0.77 9.14 -3.80
N HIS A 61 -0.97 9.88 -2.72
CA HIS A 61 -0.87 11.34 -2.72
C HIS A 61 0.13 11.76 -1.64
N THR A 62 1.01 12.71 -1.96
CA THR A 62 1.90 13.32 -0.97
C THR A 62 1.64 14.81 -0.84
N PHE A 63 1.95 15.36 0.33
CA PHE A 63 1.74 16.76 0.68
C PHE A 63 3.01 17.36 1.28
N GLY A 64 3.09 18.70 1.28
CA GLY A 64 4.24 19.41 1.82
C GLY A 64 5.54 19.05 1.11
N SER A 65 6.57 18.71 1.89
CA SER A 65 7.92 18.38 1.38
C SER A 65 8.09 16.93 0.91
N TYR A 66 7.08 16.08 1.09
CA TYR A 66 7.14 14.68 0.70
C TYR A 66 6.90 14.50 -0.79
N THR A 67 7.76 13.70 -1.42
CA THR A 67 7.70 13.31 -2.83
C THR A 67 7.78 11.80 -2.97
N ILE A 68 7.28 11.28 -4.08
CA ILE A 68 7.27 9.85 -4.38
C ILE A 68 7.90 9.57 -5.74
N LYS A 69 8.55 8.42 -5.87
CA LYS A 69 9.02 7.91 -7.16
C LYS A 69 8.72 6.42 -7.26
N LEU A 70 8.12 5.99 -8.35
CA LEU A 70 7.95 4.56 -8.63
C LEU A 70 9.32 3.89 -8.66
N HIS A 71 9.49 2.86 -7.83
CA HIS A 71 10.75 2.17 -7.73
C HIS A 71 11.00 1.33 -8.98
N LYS A 72 12.25 1.31 -9.48
CA LYS A 72 12.62 0.63 -10.73
C LYS A 72 12.36 -0.89 -10.76
N SER A 73 12.18 -1.49 -9.59
CA SER A 73 11.88 -2.92 -9.45
C SER A 73 10.37 -3.21 -9.49
N HIS A 74 9.51 -2.22 -9.75
CA HIS A 74 8.07 -2.46 -9.82
C HIS A 74 7.76 -3.62 -10.79
N ASN A 75 7.02 -4.61 -10.29
CA ASN A 75 6.71 -5.82 -11.02
C ASN A 75 5.21 -5.80 -11.35
N LEU A 76 4.89 -5.74 -12.64
CA LEU A 76 3.51 -5.63 -13.12
C LEU A 76 2.68 -6.89 -12.82
N ASP A 77 3.33 -8.05 -12.61
CA ASP A 77 2.66 -9.30 -12.24
C ASP A 77 2.10 -9.23 -10.81
N LEU A 78 2.72 -8.42 -9.94
CA LEU A 78 2.24 -8.12 -8.59
C LEU A 78 1.28 -6.93 -8.64
N LYS A 79 0.16 -7.11 -9.34
CA LYS A 79 -0.73 -6.08 -9.88
C LYS A 79 -0.91 -4.82 -9.03
N TYR A 80 -1.23 -4.93 -7.74
CA TYR A 80 -1.43 -3.76 -6.87
C TYR A 80 -0.50 -3.76 -5.66
N ILE A 81 0.74 -4.21 -5.85
CA ILE A 81 1.82 -4.09 -4.87
C ILE A 81 2.87 -3.14 -5.43
N ILE A 82 2.79 -1.88 -5.03
CA ILE A 82 3.52 -0.79 -5.70
C ILE A 82 4.67 -0.32 -4.82
N PRO A 83 5.92 -0.62 -5.19
CA PRO A 83 7.08 -0.11 -4.48
C PRO A 83 7.37 1.32 -4.91
N LEU A 84 7.42 2.23 -3.95
CA LEU A 84 7.74 3.64 -4.12
C LEU A 84 8.95 3.99 -3.27
N THR A 85 9.83 4.84 -3.76
CA THR A 85 10.75 5.59 -2.92
C THR A 85 10.05 6.86 -2.46
N VAL A 86 10.00 7.09 -1.15
CA VAL A 86 9.51 8.33 -0.55
C VAL A 86 10.70 9.13 -0.06
N THR A 87 10.72 10.42 -0.34
CA THR A 87 11.72 11.37 0.18
C THR A 87 11.03 12.63 0.69
N GLY A 88 11.38 13.07 1.89
CA GLY A 88 10.86 14.27 2.54
C GLY A 88 11.51 14.47 3.91
N GLU A 89 11.59 15.70 4.42
CA GLU A 89 12.11 16.02 5.77
C GLU A 89 13.47 15.36 6.12
N GLY A 90 14.37 15.23 5.14
CA GLY A 90 15.71 14.64 5.36
C GLY A 90 15.73 13.11 5.46
N GLN A 91 14.60 12.43 5.29
CA GLN A 91 14.49 10.97 5.29
C GLN A 91 14.16 10.42 3.90
N THR A 92 14.66 9.21 3.62
CA THR A 92 14.28 8.41 2.44
C THR A 92 13.97 6.99 2.88
N PHE A 93 12.83 6.47 2.44
CA PHE A 93 12.40 5.11 2.75
C PHE A 93 11.59 4.51 1.58
N ILE A 94 11.37 3.20 1.64
CA ILE A 94 10.51 2.49 0.69
C ILE A 94 9.09 2.46 1.24
N LEU A 95 8.11 2.81 0.41
CA LEU A 95 6.70 2.58 0.68
C LEU A 95 6.20 1.48 -0.25
N LEU A 96 5.71 0.38 0.30
CA LEU A 96 5.00 -0.64 -0.45
C LEU A 96 3.50 -0.41 -0.27
N ALA A 97 2.88 0.24 -1.26
CA ALA A 97 1.45 0.50 -1.29
C ALA A 97 0.71 -0.75 -1.76
N ILE A 98 -0.19 -1.29 -0.93
CA ILE A 98 -0.78 -2.62 -1.11
C ILE A 98 -2.29 -2.53 -1.29
N TRP A 99 -2.78 -3.22 -2.31
CA TRP A 99 -4.15 -3.72 -2.38
C TRP A 99 -4.12 -5.18 -2.82
N ALA A 100 -4.22 -6.10 -1.88
CA ALA A 100 -4.14 -7.53 -2.12
C ALA A 100 -5.42 -8.05 -2.79
N ASN A 101 -5.55 -7.81 -4.09
CA ASN A 101 -6.66 -8.28 -4.91
C ASN A 101 -6.24 -8.41 -6.38
N ASN A 102 -5.80 -9.61 -6.75
CA ASN A 102 -5.49 -9.97 -8.12
C ASN A 102 -6.36 -11.16 -8.55
N ALA A 103 -7.61 -10.87 -8.92
CA ALA A 103 -8.58 -11.91 -9.29
C ALA A 103 -8.14 -12.80 -10.47
N GLN A 104 -7.21 -12.32 -11.30
CA GLN A 104 -6.71 -13.01 -12.48
C GLN A 104 -5.53 -13.94 -12.20
N ASP A 105 -4.97 -13.92 -10.99
CA ASP A 105 -3.86 -14.79 -10.61
C ASP A 105 -4.39 -16.15 -10.11
N PRO A 106 -4.15 -17.26 -10.84
CA PRO A 106 -4.61 -18.58 -10.44
C PRO A 106 -3.85 -19.12 -9.21
N GLU A 107 -2.61 -18.66 -8.99
CA GLU A 107 -1.73 -19.11 -7.92
C GLU A 107 -1.99 -18.36 -6.59
N GLY A 108 -2.88 -17.36 -6.59
CA GLY A 108 -3.40 -16.75 -5.37
C GLY A 108 -3.83 -15.30 -5.53
N ARG A 109 -5.08 -15.01 -5.14
CA ARG A 109 -5.76 -13.74 -5.46
C ARG A 109 -5.60 -12.66 -4.40
N TYR A 110 -5.28 -13.01 -3.16
CA TYR A 110 -5.36 -12.09 -2.03
C TYR A 110 -4.01 -12.01 -1.32
N ILE A 111 -3.91 -12.51 -0.08
CA ILE A 111 -2.70 -12.46 0.75
C ILE A 111 -1.48 -13.10 0.08
N GLU A 112 -1.70 -14.04 -0.84
CA GLU A 112 -0.63 -14.66 -1.63
C GLU A 112 0.10 -13.64 -2.49
N GLN A 113 -0.56 -12.56 -2.94
CA GLN A 113 0.09 -11.47 -3.64
C GLN A 113 1.13 -10.78 -2.75
N VAL A 114 0.80 -10.57 -1.48
CA VAL A 114 1.73 -9.99 -0.51
C VAL A 114 2.85 -10.98 -0.19
N TRP A 115 2.54 -12.27 -0.07
CA TRP A 115 3.56 -13.32 0.10
C TRP A 115 4.52 -13.40 -1.09
N LYS A 116 4.03 -13.36 -2.33
CA LYS A 116 4.89 -13.31 -3.52
C LYS A 116 5.75 -12.04 -3.50
N ALA A 117 5.17 -10.92 -3.10
CA ALA A 117 5.88 -9.65 -2.98
C ALA A 117 6.98 -9.66 -1.91
N THR A 118 6.78 -10.30 -0.75
CA THR A 118 7.83 -10.39 0.28
C THR A 118 9.05 -11.19 -0.20
N HIS A 119 8.85 -12.17 -1.08
CA HIS A 119 9.93 -12.91 -1.73
C HIS A 119 10.57 -12.10 -2.86
N TYR A 120 9.77 -11.54 -3.77
CA TYR A 120 10.29 -10.78 -4.91
C TYR A 120 11.04 -9.50 -4.48
N TYR A 121 10.51 -8.77 -3.50
CA TYR A 121 11.09 -7.52 -2.97
C TYR A 121 12.06 -7.74 -1.80
N GLU A 122 12.64 -8.93 -1.64
CA GLU A 122 13.46 -9.26 -0.47
C GLU A 122 14.66 -8.32 -0.25
N LYS A 123 15.15 -7.65 -1.29
CA LYS A 123 16.20 -6.62 -1.23
C LYS A 123 15.65 -5.28 -0.71
N LEU A 124 14.42 -4.91 -1.07
CA LEU A 124 13.77 -3.70 -0.55
C LEU A 124 13.43 -3.84 0.93
N LEU A 125 13.05 -5.05 1.37
CA LEU A 125 12.78 -5.35 2.77
C LEU A 125 14.00 -5.18 3.71
N LYS A 126 15.20 -4.94 3.16
CA LYS A 126 16.42 -4.64 3.94
C LYS A 126 16.64 -3.14 4.15
N GLN A 127 15.84 -2.28 3.52
CA GLN A 127 15.90 -0.83 3.65
C GLN A 127 14.85 -0.36 4.67
N PRO A 128 14.93 0.89 5.17
CA PRO A 128 13.81 1.50 5.86
C PRO A 128 12.56 1.41 4.99
N ILE A 129 11.53 0.72 5.48
CA ILE A 129 10.35 0.39 4.67
C ILE A 129 9.06 0.44 5.48
N ILE A 130 8.00 0.91 4.84
CA ILE A 130 6.63 0.83 5.32
C ILE A 130 5.82 0.03 4.31
N LEU A 131 5.12 -1.02 4.77
CA LEU A 131 4.13 -1.74 3.99
C LEU A 131 2.76 -1.33 4.52
N THR A 132 1.88 -0.84 3.64
CA THR A 132 0.57 -0.34 4.08
C THR A 132 -0.49 -0.49 3.00
N GLY A 133 -1.72 -0.70 3.45
CA GLY A 133 -2.89 -0.77 2.61
C GLY A 133 -3.84 -1.89 2.99
N ASP A 134 -4.58 -2.37 2.00
CA ASP A 134 -5.56 -3.43 2.20
C ASP A 134 -4.93 -4.78 1.86
N PHE A 135 -4.62 -5.56 2.89
CA PHE A 135 -4.01 -6.88 2.77
C PHE A 135 -5.04 -7.98 2.50
N ASN A 136 -6.34 -7.67 2.59
CA ASN A 136 -7.46 -8.58 2.36
C ASN A 136 -7.27 -9.95 3.03
N SER A 137 -6.87 -9.94 4.31
CA SER A 137 -6.41 -11.12 5.02
C SER A 137 -6.54 -10.99 6.53
N ASN A 138 -6.60 -12.14 7.20
CA ASN A 138 -6.61 -12.29 8.65
C ASN A 138 -6.17 -13.72 8.99
N SER A 139 -5.48 -13.90 10.12
CA SER A 139 -5.03 -15.21 10.59
C SER A 139 -6.18 -16.20 10.85
N ILE A 140 -7.39 -15.73 11.17
CA ILE A 140 -8.57 -16.62 11.34
C ILE A 140 -8.94 -17.37 10.06
N TRP A 141 -8.51 -16.88 8.89
CA TRP A 141 -8.76 -17.51 7.60
C TRP A 141 -7.57 -18.32 7.08
N ASP A 142 -6.53 -18.51 7.90
CA ASP A 142 -5.37 -19.30 7.52
C ASP A 142 -5.75 -20.75 7.24
N LYS A 143 -5.21 -21.28 6.14
CA LYS A 143 -5.41 -22.68 5.74
C LYS A 143 -4.11 -23.47 5.96
N PRO A 144 -4.16 -24.65 6.59
CA PRO A 144 -2.96 -25.41 7.00
C PRO A 144 -1.98 -25.77 5.88
N ARG A 145 -2.46 -25.92 4.64
CA ARG A 145 -1.65 -26.34 3.48
C ARG A 145 -1.28 -25.21 2.53
N ARG A 146 -1.54 -23.96 2.90
CA ARG A 146 -1.28 -22.80 2.05
C ARG A 146 -0.03 -22.09 2.53
N GLU A 147 1.05 -22.18 1.76
CA GLU A 147 2.35 -21.59 2.12
C GLU A 147 2.28 -20.05 2.25
N GLY A 148 1.50 -19.40 1.38
CA GLY A 148 1.33 -17.95 1.35
C GLY A 148 0.13 -17.43 2.12
N ASN A 149 -0.07 -17.84 3.37
CA ASN A 149 -1.17 -17.35 4.22
C ASN A 149 -0.78 -16.12 5.08
N HIS A 150 -1.70 -15.59 5.89
CA HIS A 150 -1.46 -14.37 6.66
C HIS A 150 -0.34 -14.57 7.69
N THR A 151 -0.40 -15.65 8.48
CA THR A 151 0.62 -15.94 9.49
C THR A 151 2.01 -16.13 8.85
N ALA A 152 2.09 -16.75 7.68
CA ALA A 152 3.35 -16.92 6.96
C ALA A 152 3.96 -15.58 6.54
N VAL A 153 3.14 -14.65 6.01
CA VAL A 153 3.58 -13.29 5.67
C VAL A 153 4.08 -12.54 6.90
N VAL A 154 3.32 -12.55 8.00
CA VAL A 154 3.71 -11.90 9.27
C VAL A 154 5.04 -12.47 9.78
N ASN A 155 5.20 -13.79 9.80
CA ASN A 155 6.43 -14.44 10.24
C ASN A 155 7.63 -14.09 9.34
N GLN A 156 7.42 -14.01 8.03
CA GLN A 156 8.48 -13.62 7.09
C GLN A 156 8.93 -12.18 7.28
N LEU A 157 7.99 -11.25 7.48
CA LEU A 157 8.28 -9.85 7.80
C LEU A 157 9.00 -9.72 9.15
N ALA A 158 8.58 -10.48 10.16
CA ALA A 158 9.22 -10.50 11.48
C ALA A 158 10.68 -10.97 11.43
N LYS A 159 11.01 -11.95 10.57
CA LYS A 159 12.42 -12.36 10.32
C LYS A 159 13.29 -11.23 9.77
N ARG A 160 12.68 -10.19 9.18
CA ARG A 160 13.34 -8.97 8.70
C ARG A 160 13.18 -7.78 9.67
N LYS A 161 12.69 -8.02 10.89
CA LYS A 161 12.40 -7.00 11.91
C LYS A 161 11.34 -5.98 11.46
N ILE A 162 10.43 -6.38 10.58
CA ILE A 162 9.28 -5.57 10.16
C ILE A 162 8.07 -6.05 10.96
N HIS A 163 7.46 -5.15 11.72
CA HIS A 163 6.39 -5.46 12.66
C HIS A 163 5.16 -4.57 12.40
N SER A 164 3.99 -5.05 12.83
CA SER A 164 2.75 -4.27 12.74
C SER A 164 2.71 -3.21 13.84
N ILE A 165 2.76 -1.94 13.45
CA ILE A 165 2.64 -0.79 14.38
C ILE A 165 1.31 -0.85 15.14
N TYR A 166 0.23 -1.21 14.46
CA TYR A 166 -1.10 -1.33 15.08
C TYR A 166 -1.07 -2.31 16.25
N HIS A 167 -0.55 -3.53 16.05
CA HIS A 167 -0.54 -4.54 17.11
C HIS A 167 0.43 -4.17 18.25
N GLN A 168 1.56 -3.51 17.93
CA GLN A 168 2.49 -3.04 18.96
C GLN A 168 1.87 -1.97 19.89
N GLN A 169 0.90 -1.19 19.41
CA GLN A 169 0.21 -0.20 20.24
C GLN A 169 -0.66 -0.84 21.33
N PHE A 170 -1.09 -2.10 21.14
CA PHE A 170 -1.96 -2.82 22.08
C PHE A 170 -1.24 -3.95 22.83
N GLN A 171 0.10 -4.00 22.75
CA GLN A 171 0.94 -4.95 23.49
C GLN A 171 1.36 -4.41 24.85
#